data_AF-A0A2T1CRG8-F1
#
_entry.id   AF-A0A2T1CRG8-F1
#
_cell.length_a   1.000
_cell.length_b   1.000
_cell.length_c   1.000
_cell.angle_alpha   90.00
_cell.angle_beta   90.00
_cell.angle_gamma   90.00
#
_symmetry.space_group_name_H-M   'P 1'
#
loop_
_entity.id
_entity.type
_entity.pdbx_description
1 polymer ?
#
loop_
_entity_poly.entity_id
_entity_poly.type
_entity_poly.pdbx_seq_one_letter_code
_entity_poly.pdbx_strand_id
1 'polypeptide(L)'
;MICAWTLLIASVWRFWSTCKAGMKQLRQLHNVPCHRCLYFTGNYHLKCTVHPHKALTELAIDCRDFKSSTFPVSACSTSCRKSR
;
A
#
# COMPACT_ATOMS: atom_id res chain seq x y z
N MET A 1 36.54 -30.14 4.74
CA MET A 1 36.32 -28.67 4.90
C MET A 1 35.26 -28.09 3.95
N ILE A 2 35.04 -28.67 2.76
CA ILE A 2 34.07 -28.17 1.75
C ILE A 2 32.61 -28.23 2.23
N CYS A 3 32.24 -29.24 3.03
CA CYS A 3 30.87 -29.41 3.54
C CYS A 3 30.42 -28.28 4.47
N ALA A 4 31.34 -27.64 5.20
CA ALA A 4 30.99 -26.52 6.07
C ALA A 4 30.57 -25.29 5.24
N TRP A 5 31.27 -25.04 4.14
CA TRP A 5 30.95 -23.94 3.23
C TRP A 5 29.65 -24.16 2.48
N THR A 6 29.35 -25.39 2.04
CA THR A 6 28.07 -25.69 1.39
C THR A 6 26.88 -25.47 2.31
N LEU A 7 26.99 -25.87 3.59
CA LEU A 7 25.96 -25.62 4.59
C LEU A 7 25.79 -24.13 4.88
N LEU A 8 26.89 -23.37 5.01
CA LEU A 8 26.84 -21.93 5.20
C LEU A 8 26.18 -21.22 4.02
N ILE A 9 26.59 -21.52 2.79
CA ILE A 9 26.01 -20.92 1.58
C ILE A 9 24.53 -21.26 1.46
N ALA A 10 24.14 -22.52 1.69
CA ALA A 10 22.75 -22.95 1.65
C ALA A 10 21.90 -22.21 2.70
N SER A 11 22.40 -22.04 3.93
CA SER A 11 21.70 -21.33 4.99
C SER A 11 21.46 -19.86 4.65
N VAL A 12 22.48 -19.17 4.12
CA VAL A 12 22.39 -17.77 3.69
C VAL A 12 21.40 -17.64 2.53
N TRP A 13 21.40 -18.57 1.58
CA TRP A 13 20.44 -18.59 0.48
C TRP A 13 19.00 -18.75 0.95
N ARG A 14 18.76 -19.67 1.89
CA ARG A 14 17.43 -19.87 2.48
C ARG A 14 16.95 -18.59 3.17
N PHE A 15 17.82 -17.98 3.96
CA PHE A 15 17.52 -16.74 4.66
C PHE A 15 17.21 -15.59 3.70
N TRP A 16 18.06 -15.41 2.67
CA TRP A 16 17.86 -14.38 1.66
C TRP A 16 16.56 -14.57 0.89
N SER A 17 16.19 -15.80 0.56
CA SER A 17 14.93 -16.11 -0.13
C SER A 17 13.72 -15.62 0.67
N THR A 18 13.70 -15.90 1.98
CA THR A 18 12.66 -15.43 2.90
C THR A 18 12.64 -13.89 3.00
N CYS A 19 13.81 -13.26 3.15
CA CYS A 19 13.89 -11.79 3.17
C CYS A 19 13.44 -11.15 1.85
N LYS A 20 13.77 -11.74 0.70
CA LYS A 20 13.32 -11.28 -0.62
C LYS A 20 11.80 -11.34 -0.75
N ALA A 21 11.16 -12.38 -0.20
CA ALA A 21 9.69 -12.48 -0.16
C ALA A 21 9.08 -11.36 0.69
N GLY A 22 9.62 -11.11 1.89
CA GLY A 22 9.20 -10.00 2.74
C GLY A 22 9.40 -8.62 2.09
N MET A 23 10.52 -8.41 1.40
CA MET A 23 10.76 -7.16 0.66
C MET A 23 9.80 -6.94 -0.50
N LYS A 24 9.33 -8.00 -1.18
CA LYS A 24 8.27 -7.88 -2.21
C LYS A 24 6.97 -7.40 -1.58
N GLN A 25 6.62 -7.92 -0.41
CA GLN A 25 5.43 -7.54 0.34
C GLN A 25 5.52 -6.07 0.82
N LEU A 26 6.70 -5.63 1.28
CA LEU A 26 6.96 -4.23 1.63
C LEU A 26 6.93 -3.31 0.40
N ARG A 27 7.45 -3.75 -0.76
CA ARG A 27 7.36 -2.99 -2.02
C ARG A 27 5.92 -2.83 -2.49
N GLN A 28 5.08 -3.86 -2.33
CA GLN A 28 3.66 -3.74 -2.62
C GLN A 28 2.98 -2.70 -1.72
N LEU A 29 3.35 -2.64 -0.45
CA LEU A 29 2.85 -1.61 0.47
C LEU A 29 3.26 -0.19 0.04
N HIS A 30 4.48 -0.02 -0.50
CA HIS A 30 4.97 1.28 -0.99
C HIS A 30 4.41 1.67 -2.36
N ASN A 31 3.97 0.70 -3.18
CA ASN A 31 3.40 0.94 -4.50
C ASN A 31 1.94 1.40 -4.47
N VAL A 32 1.29 1.39 -3.30
CA VAL A 32 -0.11 1.84 -3.18
C VAL A 32 -0.16 3.36 -3.09
N PRO A 33 -0.71 4.08 -4.10
CA PRO A 33 -0.73 5.53 -4.10
C PRO A 33 -1.86 6.13 -3.23
N CYS A 34 -2.57 5.33 -2.42
CA CYS A 34 -3.74 5.76 -1.64
C CYS A 34 -3.47 6.99 -0.74
N HIS A 35 -2.28 7.12 -0.17
CA HIS A 35 -1.91 8.26 0.66
C HIS A 35 -2.00 9.60 -0.11
N ARG A 36 -1.78 9.59 -1.43
CA ARG A 36 -1.79 10.80 -2.29
C ARG A 36 -3.12 11.00 -3.03
N CYS A 37 -4.15 10.21 -2.70
CA CYS A 37 -5.45 10.27 -3.35
C CYS A 37 -6.34 11.34 -2.70
N LEU A 38 -7.08 12.09 -3.51
CA LEU A 38 -8.00 13.15 -3.06
C LEU A 38 -9.13 12.64 -2.14
N TYR A 39 -9.52 11.37 -2.27
CA TYR A 39 -10.59 10.74 -1.48
C TYR A 39 -10.10 10.04 -0.20
N PHE A 40 -8.82 10.18 0.14
CA PHE A 40 -8.24 9.56 1.32
C PHE A 40 -8.54 10.38 2.58
N THR A 41 -9.38 9.86 3.47
CA THR A 41 -9.77 10.54 4.72
C THR A 41 -8.95 10.08 5.93
N GLY A 42 -8.14 9.02 5.80
CA GLY A 42 -7.27 8.53 6.88
C GLY A 42 -8.00 7.99 8.13
N ASN A 43 -9.34 7.85 8.08
CA ASN A 43 -10.12 7.32 9.19
C ASN A 43 -9.99 5.79 9.25
N TYR A 44 -9.89 5.22 10.46
CA TYR A 44 -9.77 3.78 10.66
C TYR A 44 -10.98 3.00 10.11
N HIS A 45 -12.19 3.58 10.20
CA HIS A 45 -13.42 2.99 9.68
C HIS A 45 -13.65 3.25 8.19
N LEU A 46 -13.17 4.39 7.67
CA LEU A 46 -13.34 4.78 6.26
C LEU A 46 -12.01 5.29 5.71
N LYS A 47 -11.19 4.35 5.26
CA LYS A 47 -9.88 4.63 4.65
C LYS A 47 -10.02 5.39 3.31
N CYS A 48 -11.05 5.10 2.54
CA CYS A 48 -11.43 5.79 1.30
C CYS A 48 -12.95 5.93 1.22
N THR A 49 -13.46 7.06 0.73
CA THR A 49 -14.91 7.32 0.65
C THR A 49 -15.60 6.58 -0.49
N VAL A 50 -14.91 6.33 -1.60
CA VAL A 50 -15.45 5.64 -2.78
C VAL A 50 -15.43 4.11 -2.57
N HIS A 51 -14.30 3.58 -2.12
CA HIS A 51 -14.08 2.15 -1.98
C HIS A 51 -13.34 1.82 -0.67
N PRO A 52 -14.03 1.79 0.49
CA PRO A 52 -13.41 1.56 1.80
C PRO A 52 -12.75 0.17 1.91
N HIS A 53 -13.26 -0.85 1.21
CA HIS A 53 -12.72 -2.21 1.23
C HIS A 53 -11.49 -2.40 0.32
N LYS A 54 -11.29 -1.53 -0.68
CA LYS A 54 -10.16 -1.62 -1.63
C LYS A 54 -8.97 -0.74 -1.21
N ALA A 55 -9.15 0.16 -0.23
CA ALA A 55 -8.09 1.08 0.19
C ALA A 55 -6.93 0.35 0.88
N LEU A 56 -5.69 0.77 0.58
CA LEU A 56 -4.45 0.19 1.13
C LEU A 56 -4.24 -1.32 0.85
N THR A 57 -4.82 -1.84 -0.23
CA THR A 57 -4.59 -3.22 -0.70
C THR A 57 -3.97 -3.23 -2.09
N GLU A 58 -3.52 -4.39 -2.57
CA GLU A 58 -2.97 -4.54 -3.93
C GLU A 58 -3.95 -4.10 -5.02
N LEU A 59 -5.26 -4.22 -4.77
CA LEU A 59 -6.32 -3.75 -5.67
C LEU A 59 -6.33 -2.23 -5.84
N ALA A 60 -5.73 -1.47 -4.91
CA ALA A 60 -5.62 -0.02 -5.02
C ALA A 60 -4.51 0.45 -5.96
N ILE A 61 -3.61 -0.45 -6.38
CA ILE A 61 -2.53 -0.12 -7.32
C ILE A 61 -3.11 0.27 -8.69
N ASP A 62 -4.19 -0.40 -9.12
CA ASP A 62 -4.93 -0.12 -10.37
C ASP A 62 -6.29 0.55 -10.09
N CYS A 63 -6.33 1.46 -9.11
CA CYS A 63 -7.57 2.14 -8.77
C CYS A 63 -7.97 3.11 -9.92
N ARG A 64 -9.02 2.77 -10.69
CA ARG A 64 -9.56 3.62 -11.76
C ARG A 64 -10.02 5.01 -11.29
N ASP A 65 -10.43 5.13 -10.03
CA ASP A 65 -10.91 6.38 -9.44
C ASP A 65 -9.78 7.22 -8.82
N PHE A 66 -8.52 6.82 -9.01
CA PHE A 66 -7.37 7.52 -8.45
C PHE A 66 -7.26 8.94 -9.03
N LYS A 67 -7.48 9.93 -8.17
CA LYS A 67 -7.19 11.34 -8.46
C LYS A 67 -6.07 11.82 -7.54
N SER A 68 -4.96 12.27 -8.12
CA SER A 68 -3.86 12.87 -7.39
C SER A 68 -4.26 14.24 -6.82
N SER A 69 -3.84 14.53 -5.60
CA SER A 69 -4.13 15.81 -4.93
C SER A 69 -3.33 17.00 -5.49
N THR A 70 -2.47 16.78 -6.50
CA THR A 70 -1.57 17.81 -7.07
C THR A 70 -2.28 18.80 -7.99
N PHE A 71 -3.49 18.49 -8.45
CA PHE A 71 -4.35 19.50 -9.09
C PHE A 71 -5.36 20.05 -8.07
N PRO A 72 -5.57 21.38 -8.01
CA PRO A 72 -6.61 21.96 -7.17
C PRO A 72 -7.96 21.60 -7.81
N VAL A 73 -8.45 20.40 -7.53
CA VAL A 73 -9.83 20.06 -7.85
C VAL A 73 -10.67 20.84 -6.84
N SER A 74 -11.17 21.97 -7.32
CA SER A 74 -12.36 22.66 -6.83
C SER A 74 -13.54 21.70 -6.83
N ALA A 75 -13.60 20.83 -5.83
CA ALA A 75 -14.79 20.09 -5.49
C ALA A 75 -15.11 20.43 -4.05
N CYS A 76 -16.00 21.40 -3.89
CA CYS A 76 -16.86 21.54 -2.73
C CYS A 76 -17.40 20.15 -2.37
N SER A 77 -16.72 19.48 -1.44
CA SER A 77 -17.06 18.15 -0.93
C SER A 77 -16.77 18.06 0.57
N THR A 78 -16.72 19.21 1.24
CA THR A 78 -17.54 19.35 2.45
C THR A 78 -18.99 19.21 2.02
N SER A 79 -19.40 17.95 1.78
CA SER A 79 -20.71 17.52 2.26
C SER A 79 -20.80 18.10 3.65
N CYS A 80 -21.74 19.03 3.79
CA CYS A 80 -22.18 19.60 5.04
C CYS A 80 -21.95 18.59 6.16
N ARG A 81 -21.02 18.91 7.06
CA ARG A 81 -20.95 18.28 8.38
C ARG A 81 -22.22 18.73 9.11
N LYS A 82 -23.35 18.15 8.74
CA LYS A 82 -24.64 18.25 9.42
C LYS A 82 -25.12 16.83 9.65
N SER A 83 -24.53 16.21 10.67
CA SER A 83 -25.22 15.22 11.48
C SER A 83 -25.05 15.71 12.91
N ARG A 84 -26.21 15.92 13.54
CA ARG A 84 -26.50 16.21 14.95
C ARG A 84 -25.33 16.15 15.93
#